data_AF-A0A1I7BY53-F1
#
_entry.id   AF-A0A1I7BY53-F1
#
_cell.length_a   1.000
_cell.length_b   1.000
_cell.length_c   1.000
_cell.angle_alpha   90.00
_cell.angle_beta   90.00
_cell.angle_gamma   90.00
#
_symmetry.space_group_name_H-M   'P 1'
#
loop_
_entity.id
_entity.type
_entity.pdbx_description
1 polymer ?
#
loop_
_entity_poly.entity_id
_entity_poly.type
_entity_poly.pdbx_seq_one_letter_code
_entity_poly.pdbx_strand_id
1 'polypeptide(L)'
;MDPLTWSNALTSWQLSPWDILVVLLAVTYLAGLLRYRHLGRWPIRRAAAFLGGLLALVVAVNSAIGVYSEALTWVHMVQHLVLIMAVPILLIVGRPLELWVAASGTTASRRLENALRSGTVNALTHPATSFVYYTVVLVVTHLTVFAQLRLEHEWLRHFEIVLYLTSGYLLFLPVLGSEPLRWRRFPHPLRVVLLMAGMLPDTLVGVVLMMAPNPIAPGYRLARPDWGPTLLDDQHLAGAIMWFFGDATMAVLALITVGVWLRSRGPEAGFGTWLESARRSALAHTASGSAPALRDSADVDADEQALADYNAMLARLHQGSGSRQGSGSQQGSGSHQGTDSYQGTGPHSPGGSTGEAAPADPAAAEYGTGNTWHDRPERGSR
;
A
#
# COMPACT_ATOMS: atom_id res chain seq x y z
N MET A 1 -19.85 9.13 -36.84
CA MET A 1 -19.48 9.81 -35.58
C MET A 1 -18.77 11.11 -35.91
N ASP A 2 -19.01 12.16 -35.13
CA ASP A 2 -18.38 13.46 -35.37
C ASP A 2 -16.86 13.42 -35.15
N PRO A 3 -16.08 14.39 -35.67
CA PRO A 3 -14.65 14.48 -35.42
C PRO A 3 -14.32 14.70 -33.93
N LEU A 4 -13.22 14.12 -33.46
CA LEU A 4 -12.63 14.41 -32.14
C LEU A 4 -12.01 15.82 -32.10
N THR A 5 -12.86 16.84 -32.09
CA THR A 5 -12.50 18.22 -31.75
C THR A 5 -12.56 18.43 -30.24
N TRP A 6 -11.90 19.48 -29.73
CA TRP A 6 -11.98 19.84 -28.31
C TRP A 6 -13.41 20.11 -27.81
N SER A 7 -14.30 20.62 -28.66
CA SER A 7 -15.72 20.76 -28.33
C SER A 7 -16.36 19.38 -28.13
N ASN A 8 -16.22 18.49 -29.12
CA ASN A 8 -16.90 17.19 -29.12
C ASN A 8 -16.34 16.27 -28.04
N ALA A 9 -15.03 16.33 -27.76
CA ALA A 9 -14.41 15.62 -26.64
C ALA A 9 -15.00 16.01 -25.27
N LEU A 10 -15.51 17.25 -25.13
CA LEU A 10 -16.13 17.75 -23.90
C LEU A 10 -17.66 17.64 -23.88
N THR A 11 -18.32 17.62 -25.04
CA THR A 11 -19.79 17.61 -25.16
C THR A 11 -20.40 16.26 -25.50
N SER A 12 -19.64 15.31 -26.06
CA SER A 12 -20.12 13.94 -26.31
C SER A 12 -20.22 13.19 -24.98
N TRP A 13 -21.45 13.01 -24.49
CA TRP A 13 -21.75 12.20 -23.30
C TRP A 13 -22.90 11.22 -23.55
N GLN A 14 -22.82 10.06 -22.91
CA GLN A 14 -23.84 9.01 -22.87
C GLN A 14 -24.14 8.62 -21.42
N LEU A 15 -25.37 8.18 -21.14
CA LEU A 15 -25.70 7.58 -19.84
C LEU A 15 -25.40 6.09 -19.87
N SER A 16 -24.95 5.53 -18.75
CA SER A 16 -24.54 4.12 -18.69
C SER A 16 -25.11 3.40 -17.48
N PRO A 17 -25.43 2.09 -17.56
CA PRO A 17 -25.87 1.31 -16.39
C PRO A 17 -24.88 1.37 -15.20
N TRP A 18 -23.60 1.66 -15.46
CA TRP A 18 -22.56 1.86 -14.46
C TRP A 18 -22.80 3.04 -13.52
N ASP A 19 -23.63 4.01 -13.92
CA ASP A 19 -24.04 5.14 -13.07
C ASP A 19 -24.76 4.67 -11.80
N ILE A 20 -25.52 3.56 -11.88
CA ILE A 20 -26.20 2.96 -10.73
C ILE A 20 -25.17 2.44 -9.71
N LEU A 21 -24.10 1.80 -10.18
CA LEU A 21 -23.00 1.34 -9.32
C LEU A 21 -22.25 2.53 -8.71
N VAL A 22 -21.97 3.57 -9.49
CA VAL A 22 -21.33 4.80 -9.02
C VAL A 22 -22.14 5.45 -7.90
N VAL A 23 -23.45 5.64 -8.09
CA VAL A 23 -24.35 6.20 -7.08
C VAL A 23 -24.40 5.31 -5.84
N LEU A 24 -24.49 3.99 -5.98
CA LEU A 24 -24.48 3.06 -4.85
C LEU A 24 -23.16 3.15 -4.04
N LEU A 25 -22.02 3.19 -4.72
CA LEU A 25 -20.70 3.33 -4.07
C LEU A 25 -20.52 4.72 -3.42
N ALA A 26 -20.99 5.79 -4.06
CA ALA A 26 -20.98 7.14 -3.49
C ALA A 26 -21.84 7.23 -2.23
N VAL A 27 -23.09 6.77 -2.30
CA VAL A 27 -24.05 6.79 -1.17
C VAL A 27 -23.54 5.94 -0.01
N THR A 28 -23.01 4.74 -0.28
CA THR A 28 -22.44 3.89 0.80
C THR A 28 -21.19 4.50 1.43
N TYR A 29 -20.28 5.13 0.66
CA TYR A 29 -19.12 5.79 1.23
C TYR A 29 -19.49 7.04 2.04
N LEU A 30 -20.40 7.88 1.52
CA LEU A 30 -20.93 9.05 2.22
C LEU A 30 -21.69 8.65 3.49
N ALA A 31 -22.47 7.56 3.47
CA ALA A 31 -23.10 7.02 4.67
C ALA A 31 -22.07 6.54 5.71
N GLY A 32 -20.95 5.93 5.27
CA GLY A 32 -19.82 5.59 6.12
C GLY A 32 -19.20 6.82 6.79
N LEU A 33 -18.94 7.88 6.03
CA LEU A 33 -18.45 9.17 6.56
C LEU A 33 -19.43 9.80 7.57
N LEU A 34 -20.72 9.81 7.24
CA LEU A 34 -21.78 10.34 8.11
C LEU A 34 -21.98 9.52 9.38
N ARG A 35 -21.63 8.23 9.41
CA ARG A 35 -21.58 7.45 10.65
C ARG A 35 -20.30 7.74 11.44
N TYR A 36 -19.16 7.81 10.75
CA TYR A 36 -17.86 8.05 11.37
C TYR A 36 -17.71 9.46 11.98
N ARG A 37 -18.48 10.47 11.54
CA ARG A 37 -18.38 11.86 12.04
C ARG A 37 -18.48 12.00 13.57
N HIS A 38 -19.17 11.07 14.24
CA HIS A 38 -19.34 11.06 15.69
C HIS A 38 -18.18 10.37 16.44
N LEU A 39 -17.33 9.65 15.72
CA LEU A 39 -16.19 8.89 16.26
C LEU A 39 -14.85 9.61 16.00
N GLY A 40 -14.78 10.48 14.99
CA GLY A 40 -13.59 11.26 14.68
C GLY A 40 -13.63 11.94 13.31
N ARG A 41 -12.49 12.50 12.91
CA ARG A 41 -12.32 13.16 11.60
C ARG A 41 -11.68 12.20 10.60
N TRP A 42 -12.40 11.79 9.57
CA TRP A 42 -11.82 11.02 8.47
C TRP A 42 -10.92 11.91 7.59
N PRO A 43 -9.75 11.43 7.12
CA PRO A 43 -8.86 12.25 6.30
C PRO A 43 -9.50 12.65 4.96
N ILE A 44 -9.67 13.95 4.71
CA ILE A 44 -10.31 14.49 3.49
C ILE A 44 -9.66 13.93 2.22
N ARG A 45 -8.33 13.78 2.18
CA ARG A 45 -7.60 13.18 1.06
C ARG A 45 -8.07 11.77 0.65
N ARG A 46 -8.57 10.96 1.60
CA ARG A 46 -9.12 9.62 1.31
C ARG A 46 -10.51 9.75 0.67
N ALA A 47 -11.36 10.63 1.20
CA ALA A 47 -12.66 10.89 0.61
C ALA A 47 -12.54 11.49 -0.80
N ALA A 48 -11.62 12.43 -0.99
CA ALA A 48 -11.30 13.00 -2.30
C ALA A 48 -10.75 11.95 -3.28
N ALA A 49 -9.88 11.05 -2.85
CA ALA A 49 -9.41 9.93 -3.68
C ALA A 49 -10.57 8.99 -4.08
N PHE A 50 -11.42 8.58 -3.14
CA PHE A 50 -12.55 7.70 -3.43
C PHE A 50 -13.54 8.33 -4.42
N LEU A 51 -13.97 9.57 -4.17
CA LEU A 51 -14.88 10.30 -5.05
C LEU A 51 -14.23 10.62 -6.39
N GLY A 52 -12.92 10.88 -6.43
CA GLY A 52 -12.14 11.02 -7.66
C GLY A 52 -12.09 9.73 -8.48
N GLY A 53 -11.99 8.56 -7.84
CA GLY A 53 -12.09 7.25 -8.50
C GLY A 53 -13.47 7.00 -9.10
N LEU A 54 -14.54 7.38 -8.39
CA LEU A 54 -15.90 7.32 -8.93
C LEU A 54 -16.10 8.31 -10.10
N LEU A 55 -15.56 9.52 -10.01
CA LEU A 55 -15.60 10.49 -11.12
C LEU A 55 -14.82 9.99 -12.33
N ALA A 56 -13.65 9.38 -12.14
CA ALA A 56 -12.87 8.78 -13.21
C ALA A 56 -13.60 7.61 -13.89
N LEU A 57 -14.38 6.82 -13.13
CA LEU A 57 -15.24 5.76 -13.68
C LEU A 57 -16.36 6.36 -14.56
N VAL A 58 -17.06 7.39 -14.07
CA VAL A 58 -18.07 8.12 -14.86
C VAL A 58 -17.46 8.70 -16.13
N VAL A 59 -16.32 9.39 -16.04
CA VAL A 59 -15.64 9.97 -17.22
C VAL A 59 -15.23 8.87 -18.20
N ALA A 60 -14.67 7.75 -17.76
CA ALA A 60 -14.24 6.66 -18.64
C ALA A 60 -15.40 6.01 -19.41
N VAL A 61 -16.58 5.90 -18.81
CA VAL A 61 -17.72 5.16 -19.40
C VAL A 61 -18.72 6.08 -20.11
N ASN A 62 -18.87 7.32 -19.64
CA ASN A 62 -19.93 8.22 -20.08
C ASN A 62 -19.45 9.36 -20.98
N SER A 63 -18.19 9.80 -20.89
CA SER A 63 -17.68 10.88 -21.75
C SER A 63 -17.35 10.39 -23.18
N ALA A 64 -16.75 11.25 -23.99
CA ALA A 64 -16.16 10.89 -25.28
C ALA A 64 -15.29 9.62 -25.23
N ILE A 65 -14.61 9.34 -24.11
CA ILE A 65 -13.85 8.08 -23.94
C ILE A 65 -14.76 6.85 -24.13
N GLY A 66 -15.94 6.84 -23.53
CA GLY A 66 -16.89 5.72 -23.65
C GLY A 66 -17.69 5.74 -24.96
N VAL A 67 -17.89 6.90 -25.57
CA VAL A 67 -18.59 7.03 -26.87
C VAL A 67 -17.70 6.55 -28.03
N TYR A 68 -16.41 6.94 -28.04
CA TYR A 68 -15.50 6.64 -29.14
C TYR A 68 -14.73 5.32 -28.97
N SER A 69 -14.69 4.70 -27.78
CA SER A 69 -14.01 3.40 -27.58
C SER A 69 -14.62 2.25 -28.37
N GLU A 70 -15.88 2.37 -28.79
CA GLU A 70 -16.57 1.38 -29.64
C GLU A 70 -16.20 1.50 -31.13
N ALA A 71 -15.59 2.62 -31.52
CA ALA A 71 -15.22 2.93 -32.90
C ALA A 71 -13.70 3.03 -33.14
N LEU A 72 -12.92 3.31 -32.09
CA LEU A 72 -11.47 3.53 -32.14
C LEU A 72 -10.76 2.71 -31.07
N THR A 73 -9.81 1.87 -31.49
CA THR A 73 -9.07 0.95 -30.61
C THR A 73 -8.18 1.72 -29.62
N TRP A 74 -7.57 2.82 -30.05
CA TRP A 74 -6.73 3.65 -29.20
C TRP A 74 -7.52 4.32 -28.07
N VAL A 75 -8.76 4.76 -28.33
CA VAL A 75 -9.66 5.32 -27.30
C VAL A 75 -10.06 4.23 -26.32
N HIS A 76 -10.33 3.02 -26.81
CA HIS A 76 -10.57 1.87 -25.95
C HIS A 76 -9.38 1.52 -25.04
N MET A 77 -8.13 1.67 -25.50
CA MET A 77 -6.97 1.50 -24.62
C MET A 77 -6.87 2.58 -23.54
N VAL A 78 -7.22 3.84 -23.86
CA VAL A 78 -7.34 4.90 -22.84
C VAL A 78 -8.44 4.54 -21.83
N GLN A 79 -9.59 4.05 -22.28
CA GLN A 79 -10.67 3.59 -21.40
C GLN A 79 -10.22 2.43 -20.49
N HIS A 80 -9.59 1.41 -21.08
CA HIS A 80 -9.05 0.24 -20.39
C HIS A 80 -8.08 0.65 -19.28
N LEU A 81 -7.08 1.49 -19.59
CA LEU A 81 -6.09 1.98 -18.63
C LEU A 81 -6.72 2.76 -17.47
N VAL A 82 -7.73 3.59 -17.73
CA VAL A 82 -8.44 4.31 -16.65
C VAL A 82 -9.22 3.32 -15.76
N LEU A 83 -9.87 2.32 -16.34
CA LEU A 83 -10.67 1.33 -15.62
C LEU A 83 -9.84 0.29 -14.85
N ILE A 84 -8.67 -0.11 -15.35
CA ILE A 84 -7.80 -1.12 -14.71
C ILE A 84 -6.75 -0.51 -13.77
N MET A 85 -6.28 0.72 -14.04
CA MET A 85 -5.29 1.41 -13.21
C MET A 85 -5.93 2.50 -12.35
N ALA A 86 -6.38 3.58 -12.98
CA ALA A 86 -6.66 4.84 -12.27
C ALA A 86 -7.84 4.72 -11.29
N VAL A 87 -8.96 4.13 -11.73
CA VAL A 87 -10.15 3.93 -10.89
C VAL A 87 -9.82 3.02 -9.69
N PRO A 88 -9.27 1.80 -9.86
CA PRO A 88 -8.95 0.94 -8.71
C PRO A 88 -7.94 1.56 -7.73
N ILE A 89 -6.87 2.19 -8.21
CA ILE A 89 -5.88 2.88 -7.37
C ILE A 89 -6.57 3.93 -6.48
N LEU A 90 -7.41 4.78 -7.06
CA LEU A 90 -8.11 5.85 -6.34
C LEU A 90 -9.13 5.30 -5.32
N LEU A 91 -9.88 4.25 -5.66
CA LEU A 91 -10.81 3.59 -4.76
C LEU A 91 -10.09 2.94 -3.56
N ILE A 92 -8.97 2.24 -3.78
CA ILE A 92 -8.17 1.61 -2.72
C ILE A 92 -7.56 2.67 -1.78
N VAL A 93 -7.03 3.77 -2.32
CA VAL A 93 -6.51 4.90 -1.52
C VAL A 93 -7.62 5.56 -0.69
N GLY A 94 -8.88 5.46 -1.14
CA GLY A 94 -10.07 5.85 -0.40
C GLY A 94 -10.36 5.03 0.87
N ARG A 95 -9.82 3.81 0.96
CA ARG A 95 -9.98 2.84 2.07
C ARG A 95 -11.44 2.61 2.53
N PRO A 96 -12.37 2.27 1.61
CA PRO A 96 -13.78 2.10 1.94
C PRO A 96 -14.03 1.04 3.03
N LEU A 97 -13.27 -0.06 3.07
CA LEU A 97 -13.46 -1.09 4.08
C LEU A 97 -12.91 -0.68 5.45
N GLU A 98 -11.81 0.08 5.50
CA GLU A 98 -11.28 0.66 6.75
C GLU A 98 -12.30 1.64 7.35
N LEU A 99 -12.92 2.49 6.53
CA LEU A 99 -14.00 3.40 6.93
C LEU A 99 -15.20 2.64 7.49
N TRP A 100 -15.68 1.62 6.79
CA TRP A 100 -16.86 0.86 7.21
C TRP A 100 -16.61 0.01 8.47
N VAL A 101 -15.44 -0.58 8.64
CA VAL A 101 -15.05 -1.27 9.87
C VAL A 101 -14.98 -0.28 11.05
N ALA A 102 -14.38 0.89 10.85
CA ALA A 102 -14.25 1.91 11.90
C ALA A 102 -15.56 2.63 12.24
N ALA A 103 -16.48 2.77 11.27
CA ALA A 103 -17.82 3.35 11.46
C ALA A 103 -18.86 2.35 11.97
N SER A 104 -18.52 1.06 12.05
CA SER A 104 -19.38 -0.01 12.54
C SER A 104 -19.15 -0.28 14.02
N GLY A 105 -20.24 -0.45 14.78
CA GLY A 105 -20.17 -0.90 16.17
C GLY A 105 -19.49 -2.28 16.29
N THR A 106 -18.96 -2.57 17.48
CA THR A 106 -18.05 -3.70 17.79
C THR A 106 -18.48 -5.07 17.25
N THR A 107 -19.78 -5.38 17.26
CA THR A 107 -20.31 -6.65 16.72
C THR A 107 -20.31 -6.68 15.20
N ALA A 108 -20.65 -5.57 14.54
CA ALA A 108 -20.70 -5.48 13.08
C ALA A 108 -19.29 -5.40 12.47
N SER A 109 -18.37 -4.65 13.09
CA SER A 109 -16.96 -4.61 12.67
C SER A 109 -16.29 -5.98 12.77
N ARG A 110 -16.49 -6.73 13.87
CA ARG A 110 -16.02 -8.12 14.00
C ARG A 110 -16.58 -9.06 12.92
N ARG A 111 -17.87 -8.95 12.58
CA ARG A 111 -18.48 -9.75 11.49
C ARG A 111 -17.85 -9.42 10.13
N LEU A 112 -17.64 -8.14 9.84
CA LEU A 112 -16.99 -7.68 8.61
C LEU A 112 -15.52 -8.14 8.54
N GLU A 113 -14.75 -7.98 9.61
CA GLU A 113 -13.38 -8.51 9.68
C GLU A 113 -13.31 -10.02 9.49
N ASN A 114 -14.23 -10.79 10.08
CA ASN A 114 -14.29 -12.24 9.90
C ASN A 114 -14.60 -12.63 8.44
N ALA A 115 -15.52 -11.92 7.79
CA ALA A 115 -15.82 -12.12 6.37
C ALA A 115 -14.60 -11.80 5.47
N LEU A 116 -13.89 -10.70 5.75
CA LEU A 116 -12.68 -10.29 5.04
C LEU A 116 -11.47 -11.21 5.30
N ARG A 117 -11.51 -12.03 6.36
CA ARG A 117 -10.48 -13.03 6.69
C ARG A 117 -10.86 -14.46 6.29
N SER A 118 -11.99 -14.64 5.61
CA SER A 118 -12.46 -15.93 5.07
C SER A 118 -11.48 -16.54 4.07
N GLY A 119 -11.52 -17.86 3.90
CA GLY A 119 -10.62 -18.59 2.99
C GLY A 119 -10.71 -18.08 1.54
N THR A 120 -11.94 -17.86 1.04
CA THR A 120 -12.20 -17.39 -0.32
C THR A 120 -11.63 -15.99 -0.56
N VAL A 121 -11.88 -15.02 0.34
CA VAL A 121 -11.31 -13.67 0.22
C VAL A 121 -9.79 -13.72 0.31
N ASN A 122 -9.23 -14.56 1.19
CA ASN A 122 -7.78 -14.74 1.33
C ASN A 122 -7.12 -15.33 0.06
N ALA A 123 -7.78 -16.26 -0.62
CA ALA A 123 -7.28 -16.87 -1.85
C ALA A 123 -7.36 -15.90 -3.04
N LEU A 124 -8.46 -15.13 -3.15
CA LEU A 124 -8.69 -14.18 -4.24
C LEU A 124 -7.80 -12.92 -4.13
N THR A 125 -7.56 -12.46 -2.89
CA THR A 125 -6.64 -11.33 -2.60
C THR A 125 -5.18 -11.76 -2.40
N HIS A 126 -4.85 -13.03 -2.65
CA HIS A 126 -3.48 -13.50 -2.61
C HIS A 126 -2.68 -12.90 -3.78
N PRO A 127 -1.53 -12.24 -3.56
CA PRO A 127 -0.77 -11.52 -4.59
C PRO A 127 -0.54 -12.31 -5.89
N ALA A 128 -0.17 -13.59 -5.79
CA ALA A 128 0.01 -14.44 -6.97
C ALA A 128 -1.30 -14.72 -7.73
N THR A 129 -2.42 -14.91 -7.03
CA THR A 129 -3.74 -15.10 -7.66
C THR A 129 -4.16 -13.83 -8.38
N SER A 130 -3.96 -12.66 -7.74
CA SER A 130 -4.29 -11.36 -8.32
C SER A 130 -3.43 -11.06 -9.56
N PHE A 131 -2.13 -11.39 -9.54
CA PHE A 131 -1.24 -11.30 -10.70
C PHE A 131 -1.64 -12.22 -11.86
N VAL A 132 -1.94 -13.49 -11.57
CA VAL A 132 -2.40 -14.46 -12.60
C VAL A 132 -3.73 -14.00 -13.17
N TYR A 133 -4.67 -13.56 -12.33
CA TYR A 133 -5.97 -13.07 -12.80
C TYR A 133 -5.84 -11.82 -13.69
N TYR A 134 -5.00 -10.86 -13.30
CA TYR A 134 -4.67 -9.69 -14.12
C TYR A 134 -4.08 -10.09 -15.48
N THR A 135 -3.06 -10.95 -15.47
CA THR A 135 -2.42 -11.48 -16.69
C THR A 135 -3.42 -12.17 -17.61
N VAL A 136 -4.30 -13.02 -17.06
CA VAL A 136 -5.35 -13.72 -17.80
C VAL A 136 -6.36 -12.73 -18.37
N VAL A 137 -6.78 -11.71 -17.61
CA VAL A 137 -7.70 -10.67 -18.12
C VAL A 137 -7.08 -9.96 -19.31
N LEU A 138 -5.85 -9.45 -19.22
CA LEU A 138 -5.18 -8.77 -20.32
C LEU A 138 -5.09 -9.64 -21.58
N VAL A 139 -4.56 -10.86 -21.45
CA VAL A 139 -4.37 -11.78 -22.58
C VAL A 139 -5.72 -12.17 -23.19
N VAL A 140 -6.73 -12.52 -22.38
CA VAL A 140 -8.05 -12.91 -22.88
C VAL A 140 -8.72 -11.75 -23.60
N THR A 141 -8.80 -10.55 -23.00
CA THR A 141 -9.59 -9.46 -23.59
C THR A 141 -8.96 -8.86 -24.86
N HIS A 142 -7.63 -8.94 -25.01
CA HIS A 142 -6.92 -8.30 -26.14
C HIS A 142 -6.39 -9.26 -27.21
N LEU A 143 -5.97 -10.48 -26.86
CA LEU A 143 -5.29 -11.41 -27.77
C LEU A 143 -6.15 -12.61 -28.19
N THR A 144 -7.42 -12.65 -27.79
CA THR A 144 -8.35 -13.74 -28.16
C THR A 144 -9.60 -13.21 -28.86
N VAL A 145 -10.45 -14.14 -29.30
CA VAL A 145 -11.76 -13.85 -29.92
C VAL A 145 -12.66 -12.94 -29.06
N PHE A 146 -12.42 -12.82 -27.75
CA PHE A 146 -13.11 -11.87 -26.87
C PHE A 146 -13.08 -10.43 -27.41
N ALA A 147 -11.93 -9.99 -27.95
CA ALA A 147 -11.74 -8.65 -28.48
C ALA A 147 -12.74 -8.31 -29.62
N GLN A 148 -13.12 -9.32 -30.40
CA GLN A 148 -14.13 -9.22 -31.44
C GLN A 148 -15.54 -9.37 -30.86
N LEU A 149 -15.79 -10.41 -30.04
CA LEU A 149 -17.12 -10.74 -29.53
C LEU A 149 -17.76 -9.62 -28.68
N ARG A 150 -16.96 -8.80 -28.00
CA ARG A 150 -17.48 -7.66 -27.22
C ARG A 150 -18.03 -6.52 -28.07
N LEU A 151 -17.66 -6.43 -29.35
CA LEU A 151 -18.23 -5.48 -30.30
C LEU A 151 -19.60 -5.95 -30.82
N GLU A 152 -19.85 -7.26 -30.78
CA GLU A 152 -21.08 -7.90 -31.22
C GLU A 152 -22.10 -8.06 -30.08
N HIS A 153 -21.64 -8.13 -28.83
CA HIS A 153 -22.46 -8.43 -27.66
C HIS A 153 -22.27 -7.41 -26.53
N GLU A 154 -23.30 -6.59 -26.28
CA GLU A 154 -23.33 -5.58 -25.20
C GLU A 154 -23.01 -6.16 -23.81
N TRP A 155 -23.47 -7.37 -23.51
CA TRP A 155 -23.20 -8.00 -22.22
C TRP A 155 -21.71 -8.34 -22.03
N LEU A 156 -20.97 -8.65 -23.11
CA LEU A 156 -19.52 -8.84 -23.06
C LEU A 156 -18.78 -7.53 -22.89
N ARG A 157 -19.22 -6.45 -23.55
CA ARG A 157 -18.73 -5.07 -23.33
C ARG A 157 -18.86 -4.66 -21.86
N HIS A 158 -19.99 -4.97 -21.21
CA HIS A 158 -20.14 -4.71 -19.77
C HIS A 158 -19.34 -5.67 -18.89
N PHE A 159 -19.23 -6.94 -19.26
CA PHE A 159 -18.41 -7.91 -18.52
C PHE A 159 -16.92 -7.54 -18.54
N GLU A 160 -16.42 -7.01 -19.65
CA GLU A 160 -15.06 -6.46 -19.76
C GLU A 160 -14.77 -5.35 -18.74
N ILE A 161 -15.70 -4.42 -18.56
CA ILE A 161 -15.59 -3.34 -17.55
C ILE A 161 -15.50 -3.94 -16.14
N VAL A 162 -16.25 -5.01 -15.84
CA VAL A 162 -16.09 -5.77 -14.58
C VAL A 162 -14.67 -6.32 -14.47
N LEU A 163 -14.19 -7.04 -15.50
CA LEU A 163 -12.87 -7.67 -15.48
C LEU A 163 -11.75 -6.66 -15.24
N TYR A 164 -11.80 -5.48 -15.87
CA TYR A 164 -10.81 -4.42 -15.65
C TYR A 164 -10.88 -3.87 -14.22
N LEU A 165 -12.07 -3.51 -13.73
CA LEU A 165 -12.22 -2.99 -12.37
C LEU A 165 -11.79 -4.01 -11.31
N THR A 166 -12.16 -5.29 -11.44
CA THR A 166 -11.83 -6.33 -10.46
C THR A 166 -10.36 -6.76 -10.53
N SER A 167 -9.78 -6.94 -11.71
CA SER A 167 -8.38 -7.35 -11.84
C SER A 167 -7.42 -6.27 -11.34
N GLY A 168 -7.65 -5.02 -11.75
CA GLY A 168 -6.93 -3.85 -11.24
C GLY A 168 -7.04 -3.72 -9.72
N TYR A 169 -8.27 -3.80 -9.18
CA TYR A 169 -8.47 -3.70 -7.73
C TYR A 169 -7.72 -4.80 -6.99
N LEU A 170 -7.84 -6.06 -7.42
CA LEU A 170 -7.15 -7.18 -6.78
C LEU A 170 -5.63 -7.08 -6.88
N LEU A 171 -5.06 -6.63 -8.02
CA LEU A 171 -3.62 -6.47 -8.18
C LEU A 171 -3.04 -5.36 -7.29
N PHE A 172 -3.71 -4.21 -7.20
CA PHE A 172 -3.21 -3.08 -6.42
C PHE A 172 -3.52 -3.18 -4.92
N LEU A 173 -4.43 -4.04 -4.49
CA LEU A 173 -4.85 -4.17 -3.09
C LEU A 173 -3.73 -4.62 -2.14
N PRO A 174 -2.85 -5.59 -2.46
CA PRO A 174 -1.66 -5.91 -1.65
C PRO A 174 -0.58 -4.82 -1.66
N VAL A 175 -0.57 -3.95 -2.68
CA VAL A 175 0.43 -2.90 -2.87
C VAL A 175 0.06 -1.64 -2.08
N LEU A 176 -1.16 -1.12 -2.31
CA LEU A 176 -1.65 0.15 -1.79
C LEU A 176 -2.60 0.00 -0.60
N GLY A 177 -3.26 -1.15 -0.48
CA GLY A 177 -4.27 -1.40 0.53
C GLY A 177 -3.67 -1.57 1.93
N SER A 178 -4.29 -0.89 2.89
CA SER A 178 -4.11 -1.13 4.33
C SER A 178 -5.36 -1.74 4.98
N GLU A 179 -6.32 -2.18 4.17
CA GLU A 179 -7.60 -2.70 4.60
C GLU A 179 -7.40 -3.94 5.51
N PRO A 180 -8.39 -4.34 6.34
CA PRO A 180 -8.22 -5.38 7.37
C PRO A 180 -8.14 -6.83 6.84
N LEU A 181 -7.42 -7.01 5.72
CA LEU A 181 -7.12 -8.25 5.03
C LEU A 181 -5.88 -8.95 5.61
N ARG A 182 -5.76 -10.25 5.39
CA ARG A 182 -4.60 -11.07 5.82
C ARG A 182 -3.28 -10.60 5.18
N TRP A 183 -3.30 -10.27 3.89
CA TRP A 183 -2.13 -9.82 3.13
C TRP A 183 -1.71 -8.37 3.38
N ARG A 184 -2.31 -7.65 4.33
CA ARG A 184 -1.94 -6.25 4.66
C ARG A 184 -0.43 -6.07 4.94
N ARG A 185 0.21 -7.09 5.52
CA ARG A 185 1.65 -7.12 5.85
C ARG A 185 2.55 -7.63 4.72
N PHE A 186 2.11 -7.53 3.46
CA PHE A 186 2.93 -7.94 2.32
C PHE A 186 4.23 -7.12 2.28
N PRO A 187 5.44 -7.73 2.22
CA PRO A 187 6.70 -6.99 2.35
C PRO A 187 6.89 -5.95 1.24
N HIS A 188 7.46 -4.78 1.58
CA HIS A 188 7.72 -3.72 0.61
C HIS A 188 8.53 -4.17 -0.63
N PRO A 189 9.63 -4.96 -0.52
CA PRO A 189 10.35 -5.44 -1.70
C PRO A 189 9.47 -6.31 -2.61
N LEU A 190 8.59 -7.13 -2.03
CA LEU A 190 7.74 -8.04 -2.78
C LEU A 190 6.55 -7.33 -3.44
N ARG A 191 6.11 -6.17 -2.91
CA ARG A 191 5.22 -5.22 -3.62
C ARG A 191 5.89 -4.66 -4.87
N VAL A 192 7.17 -4.27 -4.79
CA VAL A 192 7.94 -3.79 -5.95
C VAL A 192 8.08 -4.89 -6.99
N VAL A 193 8.46 -6.11 -6.59
CA VAL A 193 8.53 -7.27 -7.50
C VAL A 193 7.18 -7.56 -8.15
N LEU A 194 6.06 -7.46 -7.41
CA LEU A 194 4.72 -7.65 -7.97
C LEU A 194 4.38 -6.61 -9.05
N LEU A 195 4.75 -5.34 -8.84
CA LEU A 195 4.56 -4.27 -9.84
C LEU A 195 5.46 -4.46 -11.07
N MET A 196 6.73 -4.86 -10.89
CA MET A 196 7.63 -5.16 -12.01
C MET A 196 7.21 -6.41 -12.77
N ALA A 197 6.66 -7.42 -12.10
CA ALA A 197 6.07 -8.58 -12.75
C ALA A 197 4.80 -8.18 -13.52
N GLY A 198 4.00 -7.24 -12.99
CA GLY A 198 2.82 -6.66 -13.63
C GLY A 198 3.09 -5.96 -14.96
N MET A 199 4.30 -5.42 -15.16
CA MET A 199 4.72 -4.87 -16.45
C MET A 199 4.81 -5.93 -17.55
N LEU A 200 5.20 -7.16 -17.22
CA LEU A 200 5.43 -8.20 -18.23
C LEU A 200 4.19 -8.48 -19.11
N PRO A 201 2.97 -8.68 -18.59
CA PRO A 201 1.78 -8.79 -19.44
C PRO A 201 1.41 -7.49 -20.16
N ASP A 202 1.62 -6.32 -19.55
CA ASP A 202 1.36 -5.01 -20.18
C ASP A 202 2.24 -4.82 -21.43
N THR A 203 3.56 -5.00 -21.27
CA THR A 203 4.54 -5.01 -22.37
C THR A 203 4.21 -6.07 -23.41
N LEU A 204 3.95 -7.32 -22.99
CA LEU A 204 3.70 -8.44 -23.90
C LEU A 204 2.49 -8.18 -24.80
N VAL A 205 1.34 -7.82 -24.21
CA VAL A 205 0.09 -7.61 -24.94
C VAL A 205 0.17 -6.35 -25.81
N GLY A 206 0.70 -5.25 -25.27
CA GLY A 206 0.87 -4.01 -26.02
C GLY A 206 1.82 -4.15 -27.22
N VAL A 207 2.95 -4.84 -27.07
CA VAL A 207 3.89 -5.10 -28.18
C VAL A 207 3.28 -6.05 -29.22
N VAL A 208 2.54 -7.09 -28.81
CA VAL A 208 1.83 -7.98 -29.76
C VAL A 208 0.80 -7.20 -30.57
N LEU A 209 0.00 -6.34 -29.94
CA LEU A 209 -0.94 -5.44 -30.64
C LEU A 209 -0.20 -4.48 -31.60
N MET A 210 0.93 -3.93 -31.16
CA MET A 210 1.76 -2.98 -31.91
C MET A 210 2.47 -3.59 -33.12
N MET A 211 2.77 -4.90 -33.09
CA MET A 211 3.48 -5.61 -34.16
C MET A 211 2.59 -6.53 -35.00
N ALA A 212 1.32 -6.73 -34.62
CA ALA A 212 0.41 -7.60 -35.35
C ALA A 212 0.21 -7.09 -36.79
N PRO A 213 0.38 -7.93 -37.82
CA PRO A 213 0.22 -7.54 -39.23
C PRO A 213 -1.25 -7.47 -39.66
N ASN A 214 -2.18 -7.97 -38.84
CA ASN A 214 -3.62 -7.99 -39.10
C ASN A 214 -4.38 -7.44 -37.87
N PRO A 215 -5.56 -6.80 -38.08
CA PRO A 215 -6.43 -6.42 -36.98
C PRO A 215 -6.98 -7.63 -36.22
N ILE A 216 -6.84 -7.64 -34.89
CA ILE A 216 -7.36 -8.69 -33.99
C ILE A 216 -8.88 -8.60 -33.83
N ALA A 217 -9.44 -7.40 -33.88
CA ALA A 217 -10.88 -7.14 -33.83
C ALA A 217 -11.37 -6.42 -35.12
N PRO A 218 -11.58 -7.13 -36.24
CA PRO A 218 -12.05 -6.54 -37.51
C PRO A 218 -13.40 -5.80 -37.42
N GLY A 219 -14.24 -6.12 -36.43
CA GLY A 219 -15.56 -5.50 -36.21
C GLY A 219 -15.51 -3.98 -36.05
N TYR A 220 -14.40 -3.44 -35.54
CA TYR A 220 -14.15 -2.01 -35.46
C TYR A 220 -14.30 -1.28 -36.80
N ARG A 221 -14.15 -1.97 -37.94
CA ARG A 221 -14.36 -1.41 -39.28
C ARG A 221 -15.78 -0.86 -39.49
N LEU A 222 -16.79 -1.44 -38.84
CA LEU A 222 -18.21 -1.10 -39.06
C LEU A 222 -18.62 0.23 -38.41
N ALA A 223 -18.04 0.54 -37.24
CA ALA A 223 -18.33 1.76 -36.48
C ALA A 223 -17.31 2.90 -36.76
N ARG A 224 -16.31 2.64 -37.61
CA ARG A 224 -15.14 3.49 -37.76
C ARG A 224 -15.48 4.87 -38.34
N PRO A 225 -14.95 5.99 -37.81
CA PRO A 225 -15.13 7.30 -38.41
C PRO A 225 -14.17 7.52 -39.58
N ASP A 226 -14.62 8.16 -40.67
CA ASP A 226 -13.84 8.39 -41.90
C ASP A 226 -12.59 9.26 -41.69
N TRP A 227 -12.58 10.11 -40.65
CA TRP A 227 -11.45 10.96 -40.27
C TRP A 227 -10.42 10.24 -39.39
N GLY A 228 -10.71 9.01 -38.95
CA GLY A 228 -9.83 8.24 -38.07
C GLY A 228 -8.62 7.64 -38.81
N PRO A 229 -7.58 7.20 -38.06
CA PRO A 229 -6.48 6.41 -38.62
C PRO A 229 -6.99 5.11 -39.29
N THR A 230 -6.16 4.42 -40.07
CA THR A 230 -6.56 3.09 -40.58
C THR A 230 -6.74 2.11 -39.42
N LEU A 231 -7.50 1.03 -39.63
CA LEU A 231 -7.77 0.03 -38.59
C LEU A 231 -6.49 -0.62 -38.04
N LEU A 232 -5.43 -0.73 -38.85
CA LEU A 232 -4.17 -1.31 -38.43
C LEU A 232 -3.33 -0.29 -37.64
N ASP A 233 -3.19 0.94 -38.14
CA ASP A 233 -2.43 2.02 -37.46
C ASP A 233 -3.04 2.34 -36.08
N ASP A 234 -4.37 2.30 -35.97
CA ASP A 234 -5.11 2.45 -34.72
C ASP A 234 -4.80 1.34 -33.71
N GLN A 235 -4.78 0.09 -34.16
CA GLN A 235 -4.36 -1.03 -33.31
C GLN A 235 -2.89 -0.89 -32.89
N HIS A 236 -2.03 -0.38 -33.77
CA HIS A 236 -0.62 -0.16 -33.44
C HIS A 236 -0.45 0.95 -32.40
N LEU A 237 -1.17 2.07 -32.56
CA LEU A 237 -1.25 3.15 -31.58
C LEU A 237 -1.85 2.68 -30.25
N ALA A 238 -2.91 1.86 -30.31
CA ALA A 238 -3.53 1.24 -29.15
C ALA A 238 -2.52 0.38 -28.38
N GLY A 239 -1.81 -0.53 -29.07
CA GLY A 239 -0.75 -1.34 -28.49
C GLY A 239 0.32 -0.48 -27.81
N ALA A 240 0.79 0.55 -28.49
CA ALA A 240 1.78 1.50 -27.96
C ALA A 240 1.30 2.25 -26.70
N ILE A 241 0.04 2.72 -26.69
CA ILE A 241 -0.59 3.36 -25.52
C ILE A 241 -0.67 2.37 -24.34
N MET A 242 -1.12 1.14 -24.61
CA MET A 242 -1.37 0.11 -23.60
C MET A 242 -0.12 -0.18 -22.77
N TRP A 243 0.99 -0.58 -23.40
CA TRP A 243 2.20 -0.91 -22.64
C TRP A 243 2.85 0.33 -22.03
N PHE A 244 3.00 1.42 -22.78
CA PHE A 244 3.74 2.59 -22.30
C PHE A 244 3.11 3.21 -21.06
N PHE A 245 1.78 3.41 -21.07
CA PHE A 245 1.09 4.00 -19.92
C PHE A 245 0.82 2.99 -18.79
N GLY A 246 0.67 1.69 -19.10
CA GLY A 246 0.61 0.63 -18.09
C GLY A 246 1.92 0.54 -17.30
N ASP A 247 3.03 0.33 -18.02
CA ASP A 247 4.37 0.24 -17.46
C ASP A 247 4.79 1.53 -16.75
N ALA A 248 4.51 2.71 -17.31
CA ALA A 248 4.77 3.97 -16.63
C ALA A 248 4.01 4.09 -15.30
N THR A 249 2.76 3.61 -15.24
CA THR A 249 1.97 3.61 -14.00
C THR A 249 2.55 2.64 -12.98
N MET A 250 2.88 1.42 -13.40
CA MET A 250 3.56 0.42 -12.55
C MET A 250 4.91 0.95 -12.02
N ALA A 251 5.70 1.61 -12.87
CA ALA A 251 6.99 2.19 -12.53
C ALA A 251 6.86 3.31 -11.48
N VAL A 252 5.90 4.23 -11.66
CA VAL A 252 5.62 5.30 -10.70
C VAL A 252 5.18 4.74 -9.36
N LEU A 253 4.27 3.75 -9.34
CA LEU A 253 3.85 3.09 -8.10
C LEU A 253 5.00 2.32 -7.43
N ALA A 254 5.89 1.71 -8.20
CA ALA A 254 7.06 1.00 -7.70
C ALA A 254 8.05 1.98 -7.07
N LEU A 255 8.33 3.11 -7.73
CA LEU A 255 9.18 4.19 -7.20
C LEU A 255 8.59 4.79 -5.92
N ILE A 256 7.28 5.04 -5.87
CA ILE A 256 6.58 5.46 -4.64
C ILE A 256 6.73 4.40 -3.55
N THR A 257 6.57 3.11 -3.87
CA THR A 257 6.71 1.99 -2.93
C THR A 257 8.12 1.87 -2.38
N VAL A 258 9.16 2.06 -3.22
CA VAL A 258 10.57 2.16 -2.80
C VAL A 258 10.79 3.39 -1.92
N GLY A 259 10.23 4.55 -2.28
CA GLY A 259 10.33 5.78 -1.49
C GLY A 259 9.68 5.65 -0.10
N VAL A 260 8.58 4.92 0.02
CA VAL A 260 7.97 4.55 1.31
C VAL A 260 8.86 3.55 2.04
N TRP A 261 9.32 2.49 1.37
CA TRP A 261 10.19 1.46 1.94
C TRP A 261 11.46 2.04 2.59
N LEU A 262 12.18 2.93 1.90
CA LEU A 262 13.39 3.59 2.40
C LEU A 262 13.14 4.50 3.62
N ARG A 263 11.88 4.91 3.85
CA ARG A 263 11.46 5.71 5.01
C ARG A 263 10.93 4.84 6.16
N SER A 264 10.47 3.61 5.87
CA SER A 264 9.99 2.66 6.85
C SER A 264 11.14 2.14 7.73
N ARG A 265 11.19 2.55 9.00
CA ARG A 265 12.10 1.99 10.00
C ARG A 265 11.34 1.01 10.91
N GLY A 266 11.35 -0.28 10.55
CA GLY A 266 10.69 -1.33 11.33
C GLY A 266 10.79 -2.72 10.69
N PRO A 267 10.29 -3.78 11.35
CA PRO A 267 10.46 -5.17 10.89
C PRO A 267 9.84 -5.47 9.51
N GLU A 268 8.77 -4.77 9.14
CA GLU A 268 8.09 -4.89 7.83
C GLU A 268 8.87 -4.21 6.67
N ALA A 269 9.96 -3.50 6.97
CA ALA A 269 10.87 -2.91 5.98
C ALA A 269 11.90 -3.90 5.41
N GLY A 270 11.80 -5.19 5.74
CA GLY A 270 12.67 -6.22 5.18
C GLY A 270 11.96 -7.54 5.00
N PHE A 271 12.68 -8.53 4.47
CA PHE A 271 12.16 -9.89 4.35
C PHE A 271 12.04 -10.61 5.71
N GLY A 272 12.68 -10.10 6.78
CA GLY A 272 12.85 -10.80 8.06
C GLY A 272 11.57 -11.37 8.68
N THR A 273 10.52 -10.55 8.87
CA THR A 273 9.25 -11.06 9.45
C THR A 273 8.50 -12.00 8.52
N TRP A 274 8.68 -11.88 7.20
CA TRP A 274 8.06 -12.76 6.23
C TRP A 274 8.77 -14.10 6.15
N LEU A 275 10.10 -14.11 6.05
CA LEU A 275 10.93 -15.30 6.13
C LEU A 275 10.72 -16.04 7.46
N GLU A 276 10.64 -15.33 8.59
CA GLU A 276 10.37 -15.95 9.88
C GLU A 276 8.92 -16.46 10.01
N SER A 277 7.97 -15.89 9.27
CA SER A 277 6.62 -16.47 9.16
C SER A 277 6.61 -17.72 8.29
N ALA A 278 7.33 -17.70 7.15
CA ALA A 278 7.46 -18.82 6.22
C ALA A 278 8.18 -20.01 6.88
N ARG A 279 9.27 -19.73 7.62
CA ARG A 279 10.01 -20.70 8.44
C ARG A 279 9.11 -21.36 9.47
N ARG A 280 8.34 -20.58 10.23
CA ARG A 280 7.40 -21.11 11.23
C ARG A 280 6.26 -21.92 10.61
N SER A 281 5.72 -21.53 9.46
CA SER A 281 4.74 -22.36 8.74
C SER A 281 5.35 -23.66 8.21
N ALA A 282 6.57 -23.63 7.67
CA ALA A 282 7.26 -24.84 7.22
C ALA A 282 7.50 -25.81 8.38
N LEU A 283 8.02 -25.32 9.52
CA LEU A 283 8.22 -26.12 10.73
C LEU A 283 6.90 -26.66 11.31
N ALA A 284 5.82 -25.88 11.28
CA ALA A 284 4.50 -26.34 11.69
C ALA A 284 3.96 -27.46 10.76
N HIS A 285 4.21 -27.37 9.46
CA HIS A 285 3.87 -28.45 8.53
C HIS A 285 4.70 -29.71 8.79
N THR A 286 6.02 -29.59 9.05
CA THR A 286 6.87 -30.72 9.45
C THR A 286 6.43 -31.35 10.79
N ALA A 287 5.99 -30.56 11.77
CA ALA A 287 5.50 -31.06 13.05
C ALA A 287 4.09 -31.70 12.97
N SER A 288 3.30 -31.38 11.95
CA SER A 288 1.93 -31.89 11.77
C SER A 288 1.82 -33.06 10.77
N GLY A 289 2.80 -33.24 9.89
CA GLY A 289 2.88 -34.36 8.96
C GLY A 289 3.66 -35.53 9.57
N SER A 290 2.94 -36.45 10.21
CA SER A 290 3.38 -37.81 10.59
C SER A 290 4.89 -38.00 10.76
N ALA A 291 5.46 -37.46 11.83
CA ALA A 291 6.74 -37.97 12.31
C ALA A 291 6.56 -39.47 12.61
N PRO A 292 7.36 -40.38 12.01
CA PRO A 292 7.54 -41.71 12.58
C PRO A 292 8.00 -41.52 14.02
N ALA A 293 7.64 -42.43 14.91
CA ALA A 293 7.97 -42.32 16.33
C ALA A 293 9.48 -42.54 16.60
N LEU A 294 10.30 -41.57 16.20
CA LEU A 294 11.66 -41.36 16.68
C LEU A 294 11.57 -40.63 18.02
N ARG A 295 11.06 -41.35 19.02
CA ARG A 295 11.58 -41.19 20.37
C ARG A 295 12.95 -41.85 20.40
N ASP A 296 13.99 -41.07 20.12
CA ASP A 296 15.20 -41.14 20.94
C ASP A 296 16.00 -39.83 20.90
N SER A 297 16.54 -39.46 22.06
CA SER A 297 17.64 -38.51 22.30
C SER A 297 17.83 -37.29 21.36
N ALA A 298 16.85 -36.37 21.32
CA ALA A 298 17.19 -34.95 21.31
C ALA A 298 17.50 -34.54 22.76
N ASP A 299 18.75 -34.77 23.16
CA ASP A 299 19.20 -34.59 24.54
C ASP A 299 19.15 -33.10 24.94
N VAL A 300 18.40 -32.78 25.99
CA VAL A 300 18.26 -31.39 26.48
C VAL A 300 19.62 -30.87 26.98
N ASP A 301 20.45 -31.78 27.48
CA ASP A 301 21.81 -31.51 27.94
C ASP A 301 22.73 -31.07 26.79
N ALA A 302 22.44 -31.47 25.54
CA ALA A 302 23.21 -31.06 24.35
C ALA A 302 22.90 -29.62 23.91
N ASP A 303 21.63 -29.20 23.98
CA ASP A 303 21.25 -27.79 23.75
C ASP A 303 21.79 -26.89 24.87
N GLU A 304 21.81 -27.36 26.12
CA GLU A 304 22.38 -26.63 27.26
C GLU A 304 23.91 -26.53 27.18
N GLN A 305 24.61 -27.57 26.71
CA GLN A 305 26.04 -27.51 26.40
C GLN A 305 26.35 -26.57 25.22
N ALA A 306 25.55 -26.58 24.14
CA ALA A 306 25.72 -25.64 23.04
C ALA A 306 25.55 -24.17 23.49
N LEU A 307 24.61 -23.91 24.41
CA LEU A 307 24.45 -22.60 25.06
C LEU A 307 25.67 -22.24 25.94
N ALA A 308 26.20 -23.19 26.70
CA ALA A 308 27.39 -22.98 27.54
C ALA A 308 28.62 -22.64 26.69
N ASP A 309 28.88 -23.37 25.61
CA ASP A 309 29.98 -23.12 24.68
C ASP A 309 29.84 -21.77 23.96
N TYR A 310 28.62 -21.41 23.55
CA TYR A 310 28.34 -20.11 22.95
C TYR A 310 28.62 -18.94 23.93
N ASN A 311 28.19 -19.08 25.18
CA ASN A 311 28.46 -18.10 26.24
C ASN A 311 29.96 -18.01 26.57
N ALA A 312 30.68 -19.14 26.56
CA ALA A 312 32.14 -19.16 26.74
C ALA A 312 32.87 -18.47 25.58
N MET A 313 32.39 -18.63 24.34
CA MET A 313 32.90 -17.89 23.17
C MET A 313 32.69 -16.37 23.31
N LEU A 314 31.50 -15.93 23.72
CA LEU A 314 31.21 -14.52 23.97
C LEU A 314 32.12 -13.93 25.07
N ALA A 315 32.35 -14.66 26.16
CA ALA A 315 33.26 -14.24 27.22
C ALA A 315 34.71 -14.05 26.71
N ARG A 316 35.20 -14.97 25.86
CA ARG A 316 36.52 -14.82 25.21
C ARG A 316 36.60 -13.61 24.28
N LEU A 317 35.54 -13.32 23.54
CA LEU A 317 35.49 -12.13 22.67
C LEU A 317 35.53 -10.84 23.51
N HIS A 318 34.79 -10.76 24.62
CA HIS A 318 34.84 -9.60 25.53
C HIS A 318 36.23 -9.41 26.16
N GLN A 319 36.91 -10.49 26.57
CA GLN A 319 38.28 -10.41 27.11
C GLN A 319 39.33 -10.06 26.03
N GLY A 320 39.13 -10.55 24.79
CA GLY A 320 39.94 -10.18 23.62
C GLY A 320 39.75 -8.73 23.16
N SER A 321 38.61 -8.12 23.44
CA SER A 321 38.36 -6.68 23.20
C SER A 321 39.10 -5.79 24.21
N GLY A 322 39.19 -6.19 25.47
CA GLY A 322 39.87 -5.42 26.52
C GLY A 322 41.41 -5.43 26.44
N SER A 323 42.00 -6.38 25.70
CA SER A 323 43.46 -6.58 25.62
C SER A 323 44.12 -5.94 24.39
N ARG A 324 43.35 -5.23 23.54
CA ARG A 324 43.88 -4.48 22.38
C ARG A 324 44.07 -2.97 22.60
N GLN A 325 43.73 -2.45 23.77
CA GLN A 325 44.11 -1.10 24.23
C GLN A 325 45.10 -1.22 25.41
N GLY A 326 46.35 -1.60 25.13
CA GLY A 326 47.31 -1.83 26.22
C GLY A 326 48.68 -2.38 25.81
N SER A 327 49.20 -2.06 24.63
CA SER A 327 50.60 -2.36 24.27
C SER A 327 51.17 -1.24 23.41
N GLY A 328 51.75 -0.25 24.09
CA GLY A 328 52.35 0.94 23.48
C GLY A 328 53.32 1.61 24.45
N SER A 329 54.58 1.20 24.38
CA SER A 329 55.80 1.93 24.81
C SER A 329 55.89 2.57 26.20
N GLN A 330 56.72 1.97 27.07
CA GLN A 330 57.76 2.58 27.96
C GLN A 330 58.14 1.50 29.01
N GLN A 331 59.36 0.95 29.11
CA GLN A 331 60.71 1.53 29.11
C GLN A 331 60.86 2.70 30.10
N GLY A 332 61.42 2.42 31.28
CA GLY A 332 61.76 3.42 32.29
C GLY A 332 61.65 2.92 33.74
N SER A 333 62.67 2.21 34.24
CA SER A 333 62.85 2.02 35.69
C SER A 333 63.53 3.26 36.27
N GLY A 334 63.03 3.82 37.37
CA GLY A 334 63.60 5.02 37.98
C GLY A 334 62.75 5.57 39.13
N SER A 335 63.00 5.09 40.34
CA SER A 335 62.33 5.50 41.59
C SER A 335 62.62 6.95 41.99
N HIS A 336 61.63 7.65 42.57
CA HIS A 336 61.83 8.63 43.65
C HIS A 336 60.57 8.80 44.52
N GLN A 337 60.78 9.21 45.77
CA GLN A 337 59.79 9.24 46.86
C GLN A 337 59.13 10.63 47.05
N GLY A 338 57.98 10.65 47.75
CA GLY A 338 57.33 11.85 48.33
C GLY A 338 55.79 11.75 48.25
N THR A 339 55.01 11.69 49.34
CA THR A 339 54.61 12.81 50.25
C THR A 339 53.86 13.93 49.50
N ASP A 340 52.65 14.38 49.85
CA ASP A 340 51.82 14.14 51.04
C ASP A 340 50.30 14.27 50.77
N SER A 341 49.50 13.90 51.77
CA SER A 341 48.05 14.09 51.89
C SER A 341 47.64 15.53 52.28
N TYR A 342 46.37 15.91 52.03
CA TYR A 342 45.46 16.81 52.81
C TYR A 342 44.24 17.12 51.88
N GLN A 343 42.97 16.79 52.15
CA GLN A 343 42.02 17.33 53.16
C GLN A 343 42.04 18.87 53.30
N GLY A 344 40.95 19.64 53.15
CA GLY A 344 39.56 19.33 52.80
C GLY A 344 38.63 20.57 52.97
N THR A 345 37.32 20.40 52.73
CA THR A 345 36.17 21.23 53.20
C THR A 345 36.07 22.76 52.92
N GLY A 346 34.89 23.19 52.43
CA GLY A 346 34.21 24.39 52.96
C GLY A 346 33.76 25.49 51.96
N PRO A 347 32.51 26.03 52.04
CA PRO A 347 31.94 26.97 51.05
C PRO A 347 31.59 28.38 51.57
N HIS A 348 31.31 29.36 50.67
CA HIS A 348 30.20 30.37 50.71
C HIS A 348 30.34 31.49 49.62
N SER A 349 29.22 32.17 49.27
CA SER A 349 29.07 33.32 48.33
C SER A 349 29.14 34.70 49.06
N PRO A 350 28.74 35.93 48.57
CA PRO A 350 28.09 36.39 47.30
C PRO A 350 28.48 37.82 46.73
N GLY A 351 27.75 38.33 45.71
CA GLY A 351 27.61 39.77 45.32
C GLY A 351 28.44 40.28 44.10
N GLY A 352 28.07 41.29 43.28
CA GLY A 352 26.85 42.14 43.18
C GLY A 352 26.83 43.14 41.97
N SER A 353 25.62 43.58 41.61
CA SER A 353 25.09 44.52 40.56
C SER A 353 25.84 45.74 39.98
N THR A 354 25.47 46.09 38.73
CA THR A 354 24.92 47.39 38.20
C THR A 354 24.27 47.13 36.81
N GLY A 355 23.34 47.91 36.23
CA GLY A 355 22.56 49.10 36.65
C GLY A 355 21.74 49.67 35.46
N GLU A 356 20.61 50.35 35.71
CA GLU A 356 19.75 51.16 34.78
C GLU A 356 19.08 50.45 33.54
N ALA A 357 17.95 50.90 32.96
CA ALA A 357 16.93 51.95 33.28
C ALA A 357 15.54 51.62 32.64
N ALA A 358 14.50 52.42 32.92
CA ALA A 358 13.17 52.49 32.26
C ALA A 358 12.67 53.96 32.19
N PRO A 359 11.61 54.34 31.42
CA PRO A 359 10.20 54.39 31.92
C PRO A 359 9.12 54.13 30.81
N ALA A 360 7.78 54.09 31.01
CA ALA A 360 6.87 54.01 32.16
C ALA A 360 5.46 53.48 31.72
N ASP A 361 4.63 53.18 32.74
CA ASP A 361 3.28 52.58 32.83
C ASP A 361 2.13 53.60 32.48
N PRO A 362 0.79 53.43 32.76
CA PRO A 362 0.05 52.33 33.43
C PRO A 362 -1.38 51.93 32.94
N ALA A 363 -1.83 50.73 33.39
CA ALA A 363 -3.16 50.41 34.00
C ALA A 363 -3.41 48.87 33.96
N ALA A 364 -3.40 48.10 35.07
CA ALA A 364 -4.38 48.02 36.18
C ALA A 364 -5.76 47.41 35.77
N ALA A 365 -6.38 46.44 36.47
CA ALA A 365 -6.02 45.63 37.65
C ALA A 365 -6.95 44.39 37.79
N GLU A 366 -7.00 43.77 38.99
CA GLU A 366 -7.80 42.60 39.45
C GLU A 366 -7.16 41.21 39.14
N TYR A 367 -6.50 40.51 40.08
CA TYR A 367 -6.98 39.89 41.36
C TYR A 367 -8.13 38.88 41.17
N GLY A 368 -8.05 37.62 41.63
CA GLY A 368 -6.93 36.88 42.23
C GLY A 368 -7.41 35.60 42.96
N THR A 369 -6.46 34.73 43.36
CA THR A 369 -6.63 33.58 44.30
C THR A 369 -7.55 32.41 43.85
N GLY A 370 -7.40 31.17 44.31
CA GLY A 370 -6.42 30.60 45.25
C GLY A 370 -6.47 29.05 45.29
N ASN A 371 -5.33 28.46 45.68
CA ASN A 371 -4.97 27.04 45.67
C ASN A 371 -5.78 26.05 46.56
N THR A 372 -5.78 24.76 46.13
CA THR A 372 -5.61 23.50 46.92
C THR A 372 -6.62 23.03 47.99
N TRP A 373 -7.07 21.75 47.94
CA TRP A 373 -6.54 20.61 48.75
C TRP A 373 -7.41 19.31 48.73
N HIS A 374 -6.73 18.17 48.94
CA HIS A 374 -7.14 16.87 49.55
C HIS A 374 -8.27 15.93 49.03
N ASP A 375 -7.82 14.74 48.60
CA ASP A 375 -8.03 13.38 49.20
C ASP A 375 -9.37 12.85 49.77
N ARG A 376 -9.50 11.51 49.60
CA ARG A 376 -10.33 10.47 50.30
C ARG A 376 -11.71 10.09 49.70
N PRO A 377 -12.24 8.88 50.01
CA PRO A 377 -11.56 7.57 50.13
C PRO A 377 -12.37 6.37 49.55
N GLU A 378 -11.85 5.15 49.67
CA GLU A 378 -12.58 3.90 49.45
C GLU A 378 -13.55 3.50 50.59
N ARG A 379 -14.72 2.96 50.21
CA ARG A 379 -15.61 1.94 50.86
C ARG A 379 -17.02 2.10 50.27
N GLY A 380 -17.87 1.09 50.12
CA GLY A 380 -17.76 -0.35 50.40
C GLY A 380 -19.08 -1.06 50.05
N SER A 381 -19.08 -2.38 50.10
CA SER A 381 -20.20 -3.31 49.82
C SER A 381 -21.63 -2.89 50.20
N ARG A 382 -22.59 -3.18 49.31
CA ARG A 382 -23.84 -3.90 49.63
C ARG A 382 -24.32 -4.69 48.42
#